data_AF-A0A845RCR5-F1
#
_entry.id   AF-A0A845RCR5-F1
#
_cell.length_a   1.000
_cell.length_b   1.000
_cell.length_c   1.000
_cell.angle_alpha   90.00
_cell.angle_beta   90.00
_cell.angle_gamma   90.00
#
_symmetry.space_group_name_H-M   'P 1'
#
loop_
_entity.id
_entity.type
_entity.pdbx_description
1 polymer ?
#
loop_
_entity_poly.entity_id
_entity_poly.type
_entity_poly.pdbx_seq_one_letter_code
_entity_poly.pdbx_strand_id
1 'polypeptide(L)'
;MKKRVLAVCTALILAIALGIFVNAAGNNLYSVSVSGKNISFVLGGRVVGTYQASSTDLKLMTDGEGDLLVCFHAADGRYLGVTLGKQTSVTIQGVMSSLTVDSSLNKGVQVVVGSSGSAGTMYVYSPVSVVIQGNVGTLDVATSAQISLSDGAYVTKARVDSSATLNIPSRSSVGNLDEVERDSYTSSSSSGNLKFRTRTIYANSGDRLRDLVDELADNVTAYYNDRKISGDVEWVTSESTTVRNNRYYRFRFIPDSSKYDDATGTIRVRVDGDDSDENVYLKIDEIYADKGDRLRDLLRDLRSNVTAYNDNDDEISGDFEWVESASTRVEDGEKYKFRFIPDSSRYERVTDYITIYVD
;
A
#
# COMPACT_ATOMS: atom_id res chain seq x y z
N MET A 1 42.84 -14.02 4.99
CA MET A 1 42.09 -13.22 5.98
C MET A 1 42.73 -11.86 6.14
N LYS A 2 42.14 -10.79 5.57
CA LYS A 2 42.54 -9.40 5.84
C LYS A 2 41.29 -8.57 6.09
N LYS A 3 41.22 -8.03 7.31
CA LYS A 3 40.15 -7.25 7.91
C LYS A 3 39.84 -6.01 7.06
N ARG A 4 38.58 -5.80 6.69
CA ARG A 4 38.11 -4.51 6.15
C ARG A 4 37.77 -3.63 7.34
N VAL A 5 38.54 -2.56 7.50
CA VAL A 5 38.34 -1.51 8.51
C VAL A 5 37.20 -0.62 8.04
N LEU A 6 36.13 -0.53 8.83
CA LEU A 6 35.04 0.40 8.62
C LEU A 6 35.50 1.78 9.14
N ALA A 7 35.68 2.74 8.24
CA ALA A 7 36.05 4.11 8.59
C ALA A 7 34.80 4.91 9.00
N VAL A 8 34.73 5.30 10.28
CA VAL A 8 33.74 6.23 10.81
C VAL A 8 34.30 7.64 10.64
N CYS A 9 33.71 8.44 9.74
CA CYS A 9 34.09 9.85 9.54
C CYS A 9 32.94 10.76 9.93
N THR A 10 33.23 11.64 10.89
CA THR A 10 32.38 12.68 11.47
C THR A 10 31.84 13.62 10.39
N ALA A 11 30.52 13.62 10.15
CA ALA A 11 29.86 14.55 9.26
C ALA A 11 29.39 15.79 10.02
N LEU A 12 29.68 16.96 9.46
CA LEU A 12 29.33 18.28 9.98
C LEU A 12 27.79 18.43 10.06
N ILE A 13 27.25 18.63 11.26
CA ILE A 13 25.81 18.82 11.49
C ILE A 13 25.47 20.30 11.27
N LEU A 14 24.74 20.61 10.19
CA LEU A 14 24.08 21.91 10.03
C LEU A 14 22.63 21.78 10.54
N ALA A 15 22.40 22.16 11.79
CA ALA A 15 21.06 22.15 12.40
C ALA A 15 20.26 23.37 11.92
N ILE A 16 19.25 23.16 11.08
CA ILE A 16 18.22 24.16 10.80
C ILE A 16 17.02 23.82 11.69
N ALA A 17 16.74 24.69 12.66
CA ALA A 17 15.65 24.53 13.61
C ALA A 17 14.29 24.83 12.95
N LEU A 18 13.40 23.84 12.88
CA LEU A 18 11.98 24.05 12.61
C LEU A 18 11.13 23.15 13.52
N GLY A 19 10.20 23.78 14.24
CA GLY A 19 8.91 23.23 14.67
C GLY A 19 8.91 22.27 15.86
N ILE A 20 8.38 22.74 17.00
CA ILE A 20 8.14 21.95 18.21
C ILE A 20 6.86 21.12 18.03
N PHE A 21 6.94 19.79 18.20
CA PHE A 21 5.78 18.99 18.58
C PHE A 21 6.15 18.14 19.80
N VAL A 22 5.43 18.38 20.90
CA VAL A 22 5.49 17.61 22.14
C VAL A 22 4.48 16.48 22.05
N ASN A 23 4.91 15.24 22.31
CA ASN A 23 4.16 14.33 23.18
C ASN A 23 5.08 13.24 23.76
N ALA A 24 4.93 12.99 25.05
CA ALA A 24 5.74 12.07 25.85
C ALA A 24 5.13 10.67 25.91
N ALA A 25 5.90 9.64 25.54
CA ALA A 25 5.95 8.29 26.14
C ALA A 25 6.92 7.40 25.32
N GLY A 26 7.99 6.87 25.95
CA GLY A 26 8.89 5.84 25.38
C GLY A 26 10.33 6.30 25.12
N ASN A 27 11.10 6.55 26.19
CA ASN A 27 12.33 7.37 26.21
C ASN A 27 13.59 6.84 25.48
N ASN A 28 13.53 6.02 24.42
CA ASN A 28 14.73 5.71 23.61
C ASN A 28 14.42 5.19 22.18
N LEU A 29 13.19 5.33 21.70
CA LEU A 29 12.84 4.91 20.34
C LEU A 29 13.21 5.98 19.32
N TYR A 30 13.86 5.55 18.25
CA TYR A 30 14.15 6.42 17.11
C TYR A 30 12.96 6.53 16.16
N SER A 31 12.79 7.72 15.61
CA SER A 31 12.04 7.92 14.37
C SER A 31 12.94 8.57 13.32
N VAL A 32 12.54 8.43 12.05
CA VAL A 32 13.22 9.01 10.90
C VAL A 32 12.24 9.93 10.20
N SER A 33 12.68 11.16 9.91
CA SER A 33 11.90 12.14 9.15
C SER A 33 12.59 12.45 7.83
N VAL A 34 11.86 12.27 6.73
CA VAL A 34 12.34 12.56 5.38
C VAL A 34 11.67 13.83 4.86
N SER A 35 12.46 14.85 4.55
CA SER A 35 11.96 16.11 3.99
C SER A 35 12.83 16.53 2.81
N GLY A 36 12.30 16.40 1.59
CA GLY A 36 13.10 16.53 0.38
C GLY A 36 14.23 15.49 0.39
N LYS A 37 15.49 15.92 0.26
CA LYS A 37 16.67 15.05 0.32
C LYS A 37 17.30 14.97 1.72
N ASN A 38 16.64 15.52 2.74
CA ASN A 38 17.13 15.49 4.11
C ASN A 38 16.54 14.29 4.85
N ILE A 39 17.40 13.43 5.37
CA ILE A 39 17.02 12.32 6.26
C ILE A 39 17.46 12.70 7.67
N SER A 40 16.50 12.99 8.54
CA SER A 40 16.73 13.39 9.92
C SER A 40 16.38 12.27 10.89
N PHE A 41 17.28 11.96 11.78
CA PHE A 41 17.12 10.98 12.85
C PHE A 41 16.66 11.70 14.11
N VAL A 42 15.56 11.22 14.68
CA VAL A 42 14.88 11.86 15.80
C VAL A 42 14.83 10.89 16.97
N LEU A 43 15.29 11.33 18.13
CA LEU A 43 15.26 10.56 19.38
C LEU A 43 14.55 11.40 20.43
N GLY A 44 13.49 10.85 21.04
CA GLY A 44 12.71 11.57 22.05
C GLY A 44 12.16 12.92 21.56
N GLY A 45 11.78 12.99 20.27
CA GLY A 45 11.27 14.21 19.63
C GLY A 45 12.33 15.24 19.24
N ARG A 46 13.63 14.95 19.43
CA ARG A 46 14.73 15.85 19.05
C ARG A 46 15.51 15.28 17.88
N VAL A 47 15.78 16.10 16.88
CA VAL A 47 16.71 15.74 15.80
C VAL A 47 18.11 15.58 16.39
N VAL A 48 18.69 14.39 16.27
CA VAL A 48 20.04 14.07 16.74
C VAL A 48 21.06 13.95 15.61
N GLY A 49 20.60 13.89 14.36
CA GLY A 49 21.45 13.93 13.19
C GLY A 49 20.63 14.11 11.91
N THR A 50 21.21 14.75 10.91
CA THR A 50 20.59 14.93 9.59
C THR A 50 21.62 14.68 8.51
N TYR A 51 21.22 13.95 7.48
CA TYR A 51 22.06 13.58 6.35
C TYR A 51 21.41 14.02 5.04
N GLN A 52 22.23 14.53 4.13
CA GLN A 52 21.83 14.81 2.75
C GLN A 52 21.94 13.53 1.93
N ALA A 53 20.85 13.14 1.28
CA ALA A 53 20.76 11.94 0.47
C ALA A 53 20.73 12.28 -1.03
N SER A 54 21.20 11.36 -1.89
CA SER A 54 21.05 11.52 -3.34
C SER A 54 19.63 11.19 -3.79
N SER A 55 19.02 10.18 -3.17
CA SER A 55 17.62 9.76 -3.29
C SER A 55 17.01 9.50 -1.91
N THR A 56 15.69 9.30 -1.86
CA THR A 56 14.96 8.96 -0.62
C THR A 56 14.59 7.47 -0.59
N ASP A 57 15.43 6.64 -1.19
CA ASP A 57 15.31 5.18 -1.12
C ASP A 57 15.94 4.71 0.19
N LEU A 58 15.09 4.30 1.13
CA LEU A 58 15.52 3.83 2.43
C LEU A 58 15.49 2.31 2.50
N LYS A 59 16.47 1.72 3.15
CA LYS A 59 16.48 0.30 3.52
C LYS A 59 16.64 0.15 5.03
N LEU A 60 15.75 -0.63 5.65
CA LEU A 60 15.81 -1.02 7.05
C LEU A 60 16.38 -2.43 7.14
N MET A 61 17.43 -2.60 7.94
CA MET A 61 18.06 -3.90 8.18
C MET A 61 18.64 -3.98 9.58
N THR A 62 19.05 -5.17 10.00
CA THR A 62 19.78 -5.37 11.26
C THR A 62 21.20 -5.87 10.95
N ASP A 63 22.20 -5.39 11.69
CA ASP A 63 23.56 -5.91 11.57
C ASP A 63 23.76 -7.22 12.36
N GLY A 64 25.00 -7.73 12.36
CA GLY A 64 25.35 -8.94 13.09
C GLY A 64 25.27 -8.83 14.62
N GLU A 65 25.16 -7.62 15.17
CA GLU A 65 25.06 -7.37 16.61
C GLU A 65 23.60 -7.19 17.07
N GLY A 66 22.66 -7.15 16.12
CA GLY A 66 21.24 -6.97 16.40
C GLY A 66 20.80 -5.50 16.39
N ASP A 67 21.65 -4.58 15.96
CA ASP A 67 21.33 -3.16 15.90
C ASP A 67 20.56 -2.83 14.61
N LEU A 68 19.55 -1.97 14.73
CA LEU A 68 18.77 -1.49 13.59
C LEU A 68 19.58 -0.46 12.80
N LEU A 69 19.65 -0.62 11.48
CA LEU A 69 20.23 0.35 10.57
C LEU A 69 19.18 0.93 9.62
N VAL A 70 19.34 2.21 9.35
CA VAL A 70 18.66 2.90 8.25
C VAL A 70 19.71 3.22 7.19
N CYS A 71 19.57 2.57 6.04
CA CYS A 71 20.52 2.62 4.95
C CYS A 71 19.96 3.42 3.77
N PHE A 72 20.81 4.22 3.12
CA PHE A 72 20.46 5.08 1.99
C PHE A 72 21.74 5.52 1.24
N HIS A 73 21.58 6.11 0.06
CA HIS A 73 22.70 6.77 -0.64
C HIS A 73 22.82 8.24 -0.23
N ALA A 74 23.99 8.65 0.26
CA ALA A 74 24.30 10.04 0.56
C ALA A 74 24.39 10.89 -0.73
N ALA A 75 24.39 12.21 -0.57
CA ALA A 75 24.47 13.15 -1.69
C ALA A 75 25.70 12.95 -2.59
N ASP A 76 26.79 12.42 -2.05
CA ASP A 76 28.02 12.06 -2.78
C ASP A 76 27.97 10.66 -3.43
N GLY A 77 26.82 9.98 -3.37
CA GLY A 77 26.58 8.66 -3.93
C GLY A 77 27.03 7.49 -3.04
N ARG A 78 27.71 7.75 -1.92
CA ARG A 78 28.14 6.66 -1.01
C ARG A 78 26.93 6.02 -0.34
N TYR A 79 26.94 4.70 -0.25
CA TYR A 79 25.97 3.95 0.54
C TYR A 79 26.32 4.07 2.02
N LEU A 80 25.39 4.59 2.82
CA LEU A 80 25.53 4.76 4.27
C LEU A 80 24.52 3.89 4.99
N GLY A 81 24.89 3.37 6.16
CA GLY A 81 23.98 2.77 7.14
C GLY A 81 24.15 3.47 8.47
N VAL A 82 23.12 4.16 8.94
CA VAL A 82 23.13 4.82 10.25
C VAL A 82 22.54 3.86 11.27
N THR A 83 23.32 3.47 12.28
CA THR A 83 22.86 2.61 13.37
C THR A 83 22.00 3.40 14.35
N LEU A 84 20.86 2.81 14.72
CA LEU A 84 19.93 3.29 15.74
C LEU A 84 20.06 2.46 17.03
N GLY A 85 21.05 1.55 17.09
CA GLY A 85 21.20 0.57 18.16
C GLY A 85 20.04 -0.42 18.19
N LYS A 86 19.86 -1.06 19.35
CA LYS A 86 18.75 -1.98 19.59
C LYS A 86 17.42 -1.24 19.69
N GLN A 87 16.55 -1.50 18.73
CA GLN A 87 15.21 -0.91 18.67
C GLN A 87 14.16 -2.02 18.67
N THR A 88 12.99 -1.74 19.25
CA THR A 88 11.81 -2.62 19.14
C THR A 88 10.79 -2.08 18.13
N SER A 89 10.93 -0.82 17.74
CA SER A 89 10.10 -0.18 16.72
C SER A 89 10.88 0.96 16.08
N VAL A 90 10.56 1.28 14.84
CA VAL A 90 11.01 2.50 14.15
C VAL A 90 9.86 3.10 13.37
N THR A 91 9.65 4.41 13.54
CA THR A 91 8.67 5.16 12.76
C THR A 91 9.37 5.98 11.69
N ILE A 92 8.95 5.82 10.44
CA ILE A 92 9.41 6.60 9.29
C ILE A 92 8.31 7.59 8.89
N GLN A 93 8.65 8.86 8.79
CA GLN A 93 7.75 9.96 8.44
C GLN A 93 8.28 10.73 7.24
N GLY A 94 7.39 11.48 6.59
CA GLY A 94 7.69 12.27 5.40
C GLY A 94 7.68 11.45 4.11
N VAL A 95 8.12 12.06 3.02
CA VAL A 95 7.97 11.50 1.67
C VAL A 95 9.24 10.77 1.24
N MET A 96 9.10 9.48 0.91
CA MET A 96 10.17 8.62 0.43
C MET A 96 9.82 7.99 -0.93
N SER A 97 10.80 7.91 -1.81
CA SER A 97 10.70 7.22 -3.10
C SER A 97 10.43 5.74 -2.88
N SER A 98 11.22 5.10 -2.01
CA SER A 98 11.00 3.72 -1.62
C SER A 98 11.41 3.42 -0.18
N LEU A 99 10.76 2.42 0.41
CA LEU A 99 11.11 1.85 1.72
C LEU A 99 11.26 0.34 1.60
N THR A 100 12.47 -0.16 1.79
CA THR A 100 12.76 -1.60 1.81
C THR A 100 12.92 -2.08 3.24
N VAL A 101 12.08 -3.00 3.67
CA VAL A 101 12.26 -3.81 4.88
C VAL A 101 13.04 -5.06 4.46
N ASP A 102 14.35 -5.03 4.65
CA ASP A 102 15.27 -6.09 4.21
C ASP A 102 15.04 -7.39 4.99
N SER A 103 15.29 -8.54 4.37
CA SER A 103 15.08 -9.87 4.98
C SER A 103 15.93 -10.12 6.23
N SER A 104 17.02 -9.35 6.39
CA SER A 104 17.88 -9.38 7.58
C SER A 104 17.31 -8.62 8.79
N LEU A 105 16.25 -7.83 8.63
CA LEU A 105 15.66 -7.08 9.73
C LEU A 105 15.13 -8.03 10.82
N ASN A 106 15.52 -7.78 12.07
CA ASN A 106 15.12 -8.60 13.21
C ASN A 106 13.58 -8.61 13.38
N LYS A 107 13.00 -9.82 13.51
CA LYS A 107 11.55 -10.07 13.63
C LYS A 107 10.89 -9.34 14.80
N GLY A 108 11.65 -8.98 15.83
CA GLY A 108 11.16 -8.21 16.99
C GLY A 108 11.01 -6.71 16.74
N VAL A 109 11.44 -6.19 15.58
CA VAL A 109 11.32 -4.77 15.23
C VAL A 109 10.02 -4.53 14.48
N GLN A 110 9.16 -3.65 15.01
CA GLN A 110 8.02 -3.13 14.28
C GLN A 110 8.44 -1.98 13.36
N VAL A 111 8.01 -1.98 12.10
CA VAL A 111 8.19 -0.87 11.18
C VAL A 111 6.90 -0.08 11.07
N VAL A 112 6.96 1.23 11.23
CA VAL A 112 5.78 2.10 11.13
C VAL A 112 5.99 3.14 10.02
N VAL A 113 5.12 3.16 9.02
CA VAL A 113 4.97 4.33 8.14
C VAL A 113 4.02 5.27 8.86
N GLY A 114 4.54 6.34 9.46
CA GLY A 114 3.76 7.26 10.30
C GLY A 114 2.65 7.98 9.52
N SER A 115 1.76 8.67 10.22
CA SER A 115 0.59 9.34 9.61
C SER A 115 0.95 10.43 8.59
N SER A 116 2.13 11.06 8.73
CA SER A 116 2.71 12.01 7.77
C SER A 116 3.66 11.33 6.76
N GLY A 117 3.79 10.00 6.84
CA GLY A 117 4.65 9.18 5.98
C GLY A 117 4.00 8.87 4.64
N SER A 118 4.79 8.92 3.58
CA SER A 118 4.36 8.51 2.24
C SER A 118 5.48 7.77 1.53
N ALA A 119 5.27 6.49 1.18
CA ALA A 119 6.21 5.71 0.38
C ALA A 119 5.71 5.57 -1.06
N GLY A 120 6.54 5.84 -2.07
CA GLY A 120 6.21 5.51 -3.46
C GLY A 120 6.04 3.99 -3.62
N THR A 121 7.08 3.24 -3.25
CA THR A 121 7.04 1.78 -3.17
C THR A 121 7.58 1.29 -1.83
N MET A 122 6.89 0.35 -1.19
CA MET A 122 7.35 -0.33 0.02
C MET A 122 7.56 -1.81 -0.28
N TYR A 123 8.77 -2.30 -0.04
CA TYR A 123 9.11 -3.72 -0.17
C TYR A 123 9.27 -4.35 1.21
N VAL A 124 8.69 -5.52 1.43
CA VAL A 124 8.72 -6.23 2.71
C VAL A 124 9.22 -7.65 2.52
N TYR A 125 10.47 -7.87 2.92
CA TYR A 125 11.17 -9.14 2.77
C TYR A 125 11.47 -9.85 4.11
N SER A 126 11.25 -9.18 5.25
CA SER A 126 11.36 -9.79 6.58
C SER A 126 9.97 -10.05 7.19
N PRO A 127 9.77 -11.19 7.89
CA PRO A 127 8.51 -11.50 8.57
C PRO A 127 8.38 -10.71 9.88
N VAL A 128 8.25 -9.39 9.76
CA VAL A 128 8.08 -8.41 10.85
C VAL A 128 6.64 -7.89 10.89
N SER A 129 6.32 -7.17 11.97
CA SER A 129 5.10 -6.34 12.01
C SER A 129 5.35 -5.01 11.30
N VAL A 130 4.46 -4.66 10.37
CA VAL A 130 4.43 -3.38 9.67
C VAL A 130 3.12 -2.68 9.95
N VAL A 131 3.16 -1.42 10.38
CA VAL A 131 1.98 -0.57 10.57
C VAL A 131 2.03 0.59 9.58
N ILE A 132 0.99 0.76 8.78
CA ILE A 132 0.86 1.85 7.81
C ILE A 132 -0.20 2.81 8.32
N GLN A 133 0.22 4.00 8.76
CA GLN A 133 -0.65 5.09 9.19
C GLN A 133 -0.81 6.17 8.12
N GLY A 134 0.15 6.28 7.22
CA GLY A 134 0.14 7.23 6.10
C GLY A 134 -0.22 6.57 4.77
N ASN A 135 0.51 6.96 3.72
CA ASN A 135 0.24 6.50 2.35
C ASN A 135 1.36 5.59 1.82
N VAL A 136 1.00 4.56 1.06
CA VAL A 136 1.94 3.76 0.28
C VAL A 136 1.41 3.63 -1.15
N GLY A 137 2.24 3.89 -2.15
CA GLY A 137 1.87 3.67 -3.55
C GLY A 137 1.76 2.17 -3.81
N THR A 138 2.89 1.50 -4.01
CA THR A 138 2.92 0.04 -4.15
C THR A 138 3.46 -0.61 -2.89
N LEU A 139 2.71 -1.50 -2.25
CA LEU A 139 3.15 -2.36 -1.17
C LEU A 139 3.47 -3.75 -1.79
N ASP A 140 4.68 -4.25 -1.62
CA ASP A 140 5.10 -5.56 -2.10
C ASP A 140 5.63 -6.39 -0.92
N VAL A 141 4.91 -7.43 -0.54
CA VAL A 141 5.16 -8.27 0.62
C VAL A 141 5.46 -9.67 0.12
N ALA A 142 6.72 -10.08 0.18
CA ALA A 142 7.20 -11.36 -0.34
C ALA A 142 7.63 -12.31 0.80
N THR A 143 6.93 -12.25 1.93
CA THR A 143 7.26 -12.97 3.17
C THR A 143 6.05 -13.04 4.10
N SER A 144 6.14 -13.79 5.20
CA SER A 144 5.07 -13.95 6.20
C SER A 144 4.91 -12.74 7.15
N ALA A 145 5.08 -11.53 6.64
CA ALA A 145 4.96 -10.30 7.42
C ALA A 145 3.52 -10.06 7.89
N GLN A 146 3.38 -9.32 8.98
CA GLN A 146 2.09 -8.90 9.52
C GLN A 146 1.87 -7.42 9.21
N ILE A 147 1.04 -7.11 8.22
CA ILE A 147 0.76 -5.74 7.79
C ILE A 147 -0.56 -5.27 8.40
N SER A 148 -0.57 -4.06 8.97
CA SER A 148 -1.78 -3.43 9.49
C SER A 148 -1.87 -1.98 9.03
N LEU A 149 -2.96 -1.60 8.39
CA LEU A 149 -3.27 -0.21 8.12
C LEU A 149 -3.93 0.41 9.36
N SER A 150 -3.76 1.72 9.54
CA SER A 150 -4.53 2.50 10.51
C SER A 150 -5.64 3.28 9.81
N ASP A 151 -6.61 3.79 10.56
CA ASP A 151 -7.68 4.61 10.00
C ASP A 151 -7.13 5.80 9.20
N GLY A 152 -7.64 6.00 7.98
CA GLY A 152 -7.19 7.03 7.05
C GLY A 152 -5.96 6.67 6.21
N ALA A 153 -5.29 5.55 6.49
CA ALA A 153 -4.17 5.07 5.69
C ALA A 153 -4.64 4.56 4.32
N TYR A 154 -3.79 4.75 3.31
CA TYR A 154 -4.11 4.36 1.94
C TYR A 154 -2.94 3.62 1.29
N VAL A 155 -3.25 2.51 0.63
CA VAL A 155 -2.31 1.80 -0.23
C VAL A 155 -2.86 1.76 -1.66
N THR A 156 -2.15 2.32 -2.65
CA THR A 156 -2.67 2.34 -4.03
C THR A 156 -2.74 0.94 -4.62
N LYS A 157 -1.66 0.18 -4.45
CA LYS A 157 -1.50 -1.19 -4.96
C LYS A 157 -0.80 -2.03 -3.92
N ALA A 158 -1.27 -3.23 -3.67
CA ALA A 158 -0.62 -4.20 -2.81
C ALA A 158 -0.35 -5.50 -3.59
N ARG A 159 0.80 -6.09 -3.35
CA ARG A 159 1.21 -7.42 -3.78
C ARG A 159 1.57 -8.17 -2.52
N VAL A 160 0.79 -9.17 -2.18
CA VAL A 160 0.93 -9.81 -0.86
C VAL A 160 1.07 -11.30 -1.04
N ASP A 161 2.19 -11.82 -0.56
CA ASP A 161 2.45 -13.25 -0.45
C ASP A 161 1.38 -13.90 0.43
N SER A 162 0.94 -15.08 0.04
CA SER A 162 -0.11 -15.83 0.73
C SER A 162 0.18 -16.15 2.19
N SER A 163 1.46 -16.15 2.61
CA SER A 163 1.87 -16.37 4.00
C SER A 163 1.81 -15.10 4.87
N ALA A 164 1.61 -13.93 4.27
CA ALA A 164 1.48 -12.67 4.99
C ALA A 164 0.06 -12.46 5.53
N THR A 165 -0.08 -11.56 6.49
CA THR A 165 -1.40 -11.04 6.89
C THR A 165 -1.51 -9.56 6.52
N LEU A 166 -2.70 -9.16 6.09
CA LEU A 166 -3.02 -7.77 5.79
C LEU A 166 -4.31 -7.38 6.48
N ASN A 167 -4.21 -6.53 7.51
CA ASN A 167 -5.33 -6.00 8.26
C ASN A 167 -5.69 -4.59 7.77
N ILE A 168 -6.93 -4.42 7.31
CA ILE A 168 -7.44 -3.17 6.70
C ILE A 168 -8.64 -2.69 7.53
N PRO A 169 -8.47 -1.73 8.47
CA PRO A 169 -9.57 -1.18 9.24
C PRO A 169 -10.53 -0.35 8.38
N SER A 170 -11.72 -0.11 8.93
CA SER A 170 -12.91 0.43 8.25
C SER A 170 -12.73 1.74 7.47
N ARG A 171 -11.78 2.59 7.88
CA ARG A 171 -11.52 3.90 7.28
C ARG A 171 -10.20 3.95 6.52
N SER A 172 -9.61 2.80 6.23
CA SER A 172 -8.43 2.65 5.39
C SER A 172 -8.80 1.91 4.11
N SER A 173 -7.97 2.02 3.08
CA SER A 173 -8.24 1.30 1.84
C SER A 173 -6.98 0.87 1.10
N VAL A 174 -7.14 -0.21 0.34
CA VAL A 174 -6.19 -0.71 -0.63
C VAL A 174 -6.88 -0.64 -1.99
N GLY A 175 -6.27 0.02 -2.97
CA GLY A 175 -6.84 0.22 -4.31
C GLY A 175 -6.92 -1.09 -5.10
N ASN A 176 -5.76 -1.62 -5.48
CA ASN A 176 -5.61 -2.90 -6.19
C ASN A 176 -4.78 -3.87 -5.34
N LEU A 177 -5.16 -5.15 -5.28
CA LEU A 177 -4.43 -6.17 -4.52
C LEU A 177 -4.14 -7.38 -5.43
N ASP A 178 -2.93 -7.45 -5.99
CA ASP A 178 -2.49 -8.62 -6.76
C ASP A 178 -1.95 -9.66 -5.76
N GLU A 179 -2.27 -10.95 -5.91
CA GLU A 179 -1.74 -12.01 -5.05
C GLU A 179 -0.66 -12.83 -5.77
N VAL A 180 0.37 -13.26 -5.03
CA VAL A 180 1.22 -14.39 -5.41
C VAL A 180 0.69 -15.63 -4.66
N GLU A 181 -0.01 -16.50 -5.39
CA GLU A 181 -0.62 -17.79 -5.04
C GLU A 181 -0.37 -18.38 -3.62
N ARG A 182 -1.45 -18.62 -2.84
CA ARG A 182 -1.83 -19.87 -2.11
C ARG A 182 -2.78 -19.66 -0.89
N ASP A 183 -4.09 -19.56 -1.17
CA ASP A 183 -5.25 -20.17 -0.49
C ASP A 183 -5.44 -20.27 1.05
N SER A 184 -4.80 -19.48 1.92
CA SER A 184 -5.37 -19.30 3.26
C SER A 184 -4.92 -18.02 3.98
N TYR A 185 -5.88 -17.23 4.47
CA TYR A 185 -5.62 -16.01 5.23
C TYR A 185 -5.85 -16.18 6.72
N THR A 186 -5.08 -15.46 7.53
CA THR A 186 -5.37 -15.24 8.95
C THR A 186 -5.73 -13.77 9.15
N SER A 187 -6.99 -13.49 9.49
CA SER A 187 -7.44 -12.15 9.89
C SER A 187 -7.53 -12.09 11.42
N SER A 188 -7.07 -11.00 12.03
CA SER A 188 -7.13 -10.80 13.49
C SER A 188 -8.22 -9.79 13.83
N SER A 189 -8.96 -10.08 14.91
CA SER A 189 -10.04 -9.22 15.37
C SER A 189 -9.53 -7.92 16.01
N SER A 190 -10.36 -6.88 15.94
CA SER A 190 -10.14 -5.58 16.60
C SER A 190 -10.06 -5.65 18.13
N SER A 191 -10.49 -6.76 18.75
CA SER A 191 -10.52 -7.01 20.20
C SER A 191 -9.37 -7.89 20.72
N GLY A 192 -8.38 -8.23 19.88
CA GLY A 192 -7.07 -8.77 20.30
C GLY A 192 -7.04 -10.24 20.77
N ASN A 193 -8.19 -10.83 21.07
CA ASN A 193 -8.28 -12.16 21.69
C ASN A 193 -8.82 -13.26 20.76
N LEU A 194 -9.60 -12.91 19.73
CA LEU A 194 -10.11 -13.83 18.72
C LEU A 194 -9.28 -13.73 17.44
N LYS A 195 -8.84 -14.88 16.92
CA LYS A 195 -8.15 -15.01 15.63
C LYS A 195 -9.07 -15.71 14.64
N PHE A 196 -9.09 -15.26 13.40
CA PHE A 196 -9.84 -15.90 12.33
C PHE A 196 -8.90 -16.55 11.34
N ARG A 197 -9.24 -17.77 10.93
CA ARG A 197 -8.74 -18.39 9.72
C ARG A 197 -9.82 -18.28 8.67
N THR A 198 -9.52 -17.64 7.55
CA THR A 198 -10.48 -17.45 6.47
C THR A 198 -9.96 -18.07 5.18
N ARG A 199 -10.85 -18.75 4.46
CA ARG A 199 -10.60 -19.20 3.09
C ARG A 199 -11.24 -18.21 2.11
N THR A 200 -10.73 -18.18 0.88
CA THR A 200 -11.34 -17.38 -0.18
C THR A 200 -12.73 -17.94 -0.49
N ILE A 201 -13.73 -17.08 -0.53
CA ILE A 201 -15.04 -17.39 -1.09
C ILE A 201 -14.95 -17.23 -2.60
N TYR A 202 -15.54 -18.16 -3.34
CA TYR A 202 -15.69 -18.08 -4.78
C TYR A 202 -17.16 -17.78 -5.09
N ALA A 203 -17.39 -16.73 -5.86
CA ALA A 203 -18.70 -16.17 -6.20
C ALA A 203 -18.88 -16.09 -7.71
N ASN A 204 -20.08 -15.84 -8.19
CA ASN A 204 -20.35 -15.62 -9.62
C ASN A 204 -20.46 -14.12 -9.94
N SER A 205 -20.32 -13.79 -11.22
CA SER A 205 -20.47 -12.41 -11.68
C SER A 205 -21.88 -11.90 -11.40
N GLY A 206 -21.97 -10.73 -10.75
CA GLY A 206 -23.23 -10.13 -10.36
C GLY A 206 -23.73 -10.51 -8.96
N ASP A 207 -23.11 -11.49 -8.30
CA ASP A 207 -23.45 -11.86 -6.93
C ASP A 207 -23.35 -10.65 -5.99
N ARG A 208 -24.19 -10.63 -4.97
CA ARG A 208 -24.13 -9.68 -3.87
C ARG A 208 -23.73 -10.41 -2.60
N LEU A 209 -23.26 -9.68 -1.61
CA LEU A 209 -22.89 -10.29 -0.34
C LEU A 209 -24.03 -11.08 0.32
N ARG A 210 -25.29 -10.67 0.12
CA ARG A 210 -26.45 -11.45 0.57
C ARG A 210 -26.49 -12.89 0.01
N ASP A 211 -25.91 -13.09 -1.18
CA ASP A 211 -25.92 -14.36 -1.89
C ASP A 211 -24.78 -15.27 -1.39
N LEU A 212 -23.83 -14.73 -0.61
CA LEU A 212 -22.63 -15.42 -0.13
C LEU A 212 -22.61 -15.66 1.39
N VAL A 213 -23.78 -15.67 2.03
CA VAL A 213 -23.89 -15.80 3.50
C VAL A 213 -23.46 -17.20 3.96
N ASP A 214 -23.85 -18.24 3.22
CA ASP A 214 -23.50 -19.63 3.54
C ASP A 214 -22.00 -19.87 3.30
N GLU A 215 -21.47 -19.35 2.18
CA GLU A 215 -20.05 -19.39 1.87
C GLU A 215 -19.22 -18.64 2.91
N LEU A 216 -19.72 -17.54 3.45
CA LEU A 216 -19.09 -16.84 4.56
C LEU A 216 -18.98 -17.74 5.80
N ALA A 217 -20.06 -18.43 6.17
CA ALA A 217 -20.07 -19.37 7.30
C ALA A 217 -19.10 -20.53 7.11
N ASP A 218 -19.05 -21.11 5.90
CA ASP A 218 -18.18 -22.24 5.59
C ASP A 218 -16.69 -21.86 5.56
N ASN A 219 -16.39 -20.61 5.21
CA ASN A 219 -15.03 -20.16 4.98
C ASN A 219 -14.42 -19.36 6.14
N VAL A 220 -15.15 -19.11 7.23
CA VAL A 220 -14.63 -18.48 8.45
C VAL A 220 -14.46 -19.52 9.57
N THR A 221 -13.32 -19.52 10.24
CA THR A 221 -13.11 -20.29 11.47
C THR A 221 -12.46 -19.43 12.53
N ALA A 222 -13.12 -19.28 13.69
CA ALA A 222 -12.62 -18.50 14.82
C ALA A 222 -11.85 -19.36 15.85
N TYR A 223 -10.84 -18.76 16.46
CA TYR A 223 -9.99 -19.36 17.47
C TYR A 223 -9.75 -18.40 18.65
N TYR A 224 -9.73 -18.96 19.86
CA TYR A 224 -9.27 -18.29 21.08
C TYR A 224 -8.28 -19.21 21.79
N ASN A 225 -7.06 -18.74 22.06
CA ASN A 225 -5.96 -19.56 22.60
C ASN A 225 -5.80 -20.90 21.86
N ASP A 226 -5.79 -20.83 20.53
CA ASP A 226 -5.64 -21.96 19.59
C ASP A 226 -6.75 -23.04 19.66
N ARG A 227 -7.83 -22.76 20.40
CA ARG A 227 -9.04 -23.60 20.41
C ARG A 227 -10.08 -23.00 19.48
N LYS A 228 -10.65 -23.85 18.62
CA LYS A 228 -11.77 -23.45 17.76
C LYS A 228 -12.97 -23.03 18.62
N ILE A 229 -13.58 -21.92 18.25
CA ILE A 229 -14.77 -21.36 18.91
C ILE A 229 -15.92 -21.45 17.92
N SER A 230 -17.10 -21.87 18.40
CA SER A 230 -18.33 -21.88 17.61
C SER A 230 -19.05 -20.54 17.72
N GLY A 231 -19.75 -20.16 16.66
CA GLY A 231 -20.48 -18.91 16.55
C GLY A 231 -20.96 -18.70 15.12
N ASP A 232 -21.83 -17.71 14.97
CA ASP A 232 -22.38 -17.30 13.69
C ASP A 232 -21.51 -16.23 13.03
N VAL A 233 -21.70 -16.06 11.72
CA VAL A 233 -21.08 -14.97 10.96
C VAL A 233 -22.13 -14.23 10.14
N GLU A 234 -21.92 -12.94 9.99
CA GLU A 234 -22.77 -12.07 9.17
C GLU A 234 -21.94 -10.97 8.51
N TRP A 235 -22.42 -10.43 7.40
CA TRP A 235 -21.74 -9.34 6.71
C TRP A 235 -21.89 -8.01 7.46
N VAL A 236 -20.75 -7.36 7.73
CA VAL A 236 -20.72 -5.95 8.19
C VAL A 236 -20.78 -5.01 6.99
N THR A 237 -20.15 -5.40 5.88
CA THR A 237 -20.35 -4.69 4.61
C THR A 237 -21.79 -4.91 4.17
N SER A 238 -22.46 -3.86 3.67
CA SER A 238 -23.87 -3.95 3.25
C SER A 238 -24.12 -5.16 2.35
N GLU A 239 -25.10 -5.99 2.69
CA GLU A 239 -25.51 -7.17 1.92
C GLU A 239 -26.02 -6.85 0.50
N SER A 240 -26.36 -5.58 0.23
CA SER A 240 -26.69 -5.12 -1.12
C SER A 240 -25.46 -4.88 -2.02
N THR A 241 -24.26 -4.98 -1.47
CA THR A 241 -23.01 -4.73 -2.20
C THR A 241 -22.77 -5.85 -3.20
N THR A 242 -22.71 -5.50 -4.49
CA THR A 242 -22.22 -6.41 -5.53
C THR A 242 -20.78 -6.78 -5.23
N VAL A 243 -20.49 -8.08 -5.23
CA VAL A 243 -19.14 -8.56 -5.02
C VAL A 243 -18.28 -8.24 -6.23
N ARG A 244 -17.00 -7.96 -5.97
CA ARG A 244 -16.01 -7.63 -6.97
C ARG A 244 -14.90 -8.63 -6.84
N ASN A 245 -14.34 -9.01 -7.97
CA ASN A 245 -13.27 -9.97 -8.02
C ASN A 245 -12.09 -9.51 -7.17
N ASN A 246 -11.50 -10.49 -6.47
CA ASN A 246 -10.34 -10.35 -5.63
C ASN A 246 -10.45 -9.25 -4.55
N ARG A 247 -11.67 -9.00 -4.03
CA ARG A 247 -11.94 -7.98 -3.02
C ARG A 247 -12.19 -8.56 -1.64
N TYR A 248 -11.85 -7.79 -0.62
CA TYR A 248 -12.09 -8.15 0.78
C TYR A 248 -13.36 -7.51 1.30
N TYR A 249 -14.14 -8.31 2.02
CA TYR A 249 -15.41 -7.95 2.62
C TYR A 249 -15.38 -8.24 4.11
N ARG A 250 -16.09 -7.41 4.88
CA ARG A 250 -16.06 -7.46 6.34
C ARG A 250 -17.19 -8.32 6.85
N PHE A 251 -16.88 -9.19 7.80
CA PHE A 251 -17.86 -9.95 8.54
C PHE A 251 -17.74 -9.66 10.05
N ARG A 252 -18.83 -9.94 10.78
CA ARG A 252 -18.88 -10.00 12.23
C ARG A 252 -19.07 -11.47 12.61
N PHE A 253 -18.25 -11.95 13.52
CA PHE A 253 -18.39 -13.24 14.18
C PHE A 253 -19.05 -13.03 15.54
N ILE A 254 -20.10 -13.80 15.81
CA ILE A 254 -20.93 -13.74 17.02
C ILE A 254 -20.76 -15.08 17.75
N PRO A 255 -19.93 -15.16 18.80
CA PRO A 255 -19.68 -16.41 19.50
C PRO A 255 -20.93 -16.97 20.16
N ASP A 256 -21.15 -18.29 20.10
CA ASP A 256 -22.28 -18.97 20.78
C ASP A 256 -22.23 -18.77 22.30
N SER A 257 -21.02 -18.61 22.84
CA SER A 257 -20.79 -18.41 24.26
C SER A 257 -20.59 -16.94 24.58
N SER A 258 -21.43 -16.41 25.45
CA SER A 258 -21.34 -15.05 26.02
C SER A 258 -20.06 -14.75 26.82
N LYS A 259 -19.12 -15.71 26.90
CA LYS A 259 -17.78 -15.50 27.48
C LYS A 259 -16.84 -14.76 26.54
N TYR A 260 -17.19 -14.68 25.26
CA TYR A 260 -16.38 -14.02 24.23
C TYR A 260 -17.20 -12.88 23.63
N ASP A 261 -16.55 -11.75 23.38
CA ASP A 261 -17.17 -10.62 22.70
C ASP A 261 -17.23 -10.87 21.20
N ASP A 262 -18.21 -10.27 20.53
CA ASP A 262 -18.28 -10.19 19.08
C ASP A 262 -16.97 -9.63 18.51
N ALA A 263 -16.60 -10.12 17.33
CA ALA A 263 -15.36 -9.75 16.70
C ALA A 263 -15.55 -9.61 15.20
N THR A 264 -15.00 -8.55 14.62
CA THR A 264 -15.05 -8.36 13.15
C THR A 264 -13.78 -8.88 12.50
N GLY A 265 -13.94 -9.54 11.36
CA GLY A 265 -12.85 -9.97 10.49
C GLY A 265 -13.07 -9.52 9.05
N THR A 266 -12.12 -9.90 8.20
CA THR A 266 -12.21 -9.71 6.75
C THR A 266 -11.99 -11.05 6.06
N ILE A 267 -12.73 -11.27 4.99
CA ILE A 267 -12.61 -12.44 4.12
C ILE A 267 -12.52 -11.98 2.67
N ARG A 268 -11.80 -12.74 1.85
CA ARG A 268 -11.67 -12.48 0.43
C ARG A 268 -12.78 -13.16 -0.35
N VAL A 269 -13.33 -12.47 -1.33
CA VAL A 269 -14.21 -13.03 -2.36
C VAL A 269 -13.50 -12.92 -3.72
N ARG A 270 -13.38 -14.04 -4.43
CA ARG A 270 -13.03 -14.15 -5.84
C ARG A 270 -14.31 -14.40 -6.64
N VAL A 271 -14.36 -13.91 -7.87
CA VAL A 271 -15.50 -14.14 -8.75
C VAL A 271 -15.07 -15.11 -9.85
N ASP A 272 -15.56 -16.35 -9.78
CA ASP A 272 -15.38 -17.37 -10.82
C ASP A 272 -16.19 -16.98 -12.06
N GLY A 273 -15.50 -16.82 -13.18
CA GLY A 273 -16.03 -16.22 -14.41
C GLY A 273 -15.23 -15.01 -14.89
N ASP A 274 -14.25 -14.53 -14.12
CA ASP A 274 -13.29 -13.48 -14.53
C ASP A 274 -12.01 -14.06 -15.18
N ASP A 275 -12.08 -15.24 -15.81
CA ASP A 275 -11.00 -15.77 -16.67
C ASP A 275 -11.10 -15.27 -18.13
N SER A 276 -11.97 -14.30 -18.39
CA SER A 276 -11.83 -13.43 -19.55
C SER A 276 -11.87 -11.99 -19.08
N ASP A 277 -10.69 -11.38 -18.95
CA ASP A 277 -10.57 -9.96 -19.23
C ASP A 277 -11.34 -9.71 -20.54
N GLU A 278 -12.53 -9.08 -20.51
CA GLU A 278 -13.06 -8.52 -21.75
C GLU A 278 -12.06 -7.42 -22.11
N ASN A 279 -11.33 -7.60 -23.22
CA ASN A 279 -10.26 -6.67 -23.53
C ASN A 279 -10.86 -5.31 -23.81
N VAL A 280 -10.28 -4.30 -23.17
CA VAL A 280 -10.57 -2.91 -23.48
C VAL A 280 -9.59 -2.48 -24.56
N TYR A 281 -10.10 -2.18 -25.74
CA TYR A 281 -9.30 -1.50 -26.76
C TYR A 281 -9.73 -0.04 -26.86
N LEU A 282 -8.75 0.84 -27.08
CA LEU A 282 -8.97 2.27 -27.18
C LEU A 282 -8.87 2.69 -28.65
N LYS A 283 -9.89 3.38 -29.13
CA LYS A 283 -9.79 4.19 -30.34
C LYS A 283 -9.33 5.58 -29.93
N ILE A 284 -8.14 5.97 -30.37
CA ILE A 284 -7.48 7.22 -30.00
C ILE A 284 -7.30 8.06 -31.27
N ASP A 285 -7.94 9.21 -31.28
CA ASP A 285 -7.73 10.26 -32.28
C ASP A 285 -6.67 11.26 -31.78
N GLU A 286 -6.35 12.27 -32.60
CA GLU A 286 -5.35 13.30 -32.27
C GLU A 286 -6.01 14.50 -31.58
N ILE A 287 -5.28 15.20 -30.71
CA ILE A 287 -5.72 16.49 -30.15
C ILE A 287 -4.94 17.62 -30.84
N TYR A 288 -5.63 18.69 -31.21
CA TYR A 288 -5.04 19.93 -31.70
C TYR A 288 -5.19 20.98 -30.59
N ALA A 289 -4.07 21.57 -30.17
CA ALA A 289 -3.98 22.48 -29.04
C ALA A 289 -3.39 23.82 -29.46
N ASP A 290 -3.66 24.86 -28.67
CA ASP A 290 -3.11 26.19 -28.89
C ASP A 290 -1.73 26.35 -28.24
N LYS A 291 -0.87 27.17 -28.85
CA LYS A 291 0.43 27.51 -28.27
C LYS A 291 0.31 28.07 -26.85
N GLY A 292 0.69 27.26 -25.87
CA GLY A 292 0.66 27.64 -24.46
C GLY A 292 -0.20 26.74 -23.58
N ASP A 293 -1.00 25.88 -24.21
CA ASP A 293 -1.86 24.93 -23.51
C ASP A 293 -1.08 23.97 -22.63
N ARG A 294 -1.77 23.50 -21.60
CA ARG A 294 -1.29 22.47 -20.69
C ARG A 294 -2.27 21.31 -20.68
N LEU A 295 -1.81 20.15 -20.22
CA LEU A 295 -2.65 18.95 -20.18
C LEU A 295 -3.99 19.17 -19.46
N ARG A 296 -4.03 19.95 -18.38
CA ARG A 296 -5.30 20.27 -17.69
C ARG A 296 -6.33 20.96 -18.59
N ASP A 297 -5.88 21.74 -19.56
CA ASP A 297 -6.74 22.51 -20.45
C ASP A 297 -7.37 21.57 -21.51
N LEU A 298 -6.70 20.46 -21.81
CA LEU A 298 -7.07 19.46 -22.81
C LEU A 298 -7.80 18.23 -22.25
N LEU A 299 -8.21 18.25 -20.98
CA LEU A 299 -8.93 17.10 -20.38
C LEU A 299 -10.28 16.85 -21.07
N ARG A 300 -10.93 17.91 -21.57
CA ARG A 300 -12.18 17.77 -22.31
C ARG A 300 -11.95 17.16 -23.69
N ASP A 301 -10.89 17.59 -24.37
CA ASP A 301 -10.52 17.08 -25.69
C ASP A 301 -10.06 15.62 -25.60
N LEU A 302 -9.37 15.25 -24.53
CA LEU A 302 -9.07 13.84 -24.23
C LEU A 302 -10.34 12.98 -24.15
N ARG A 303 -11.41 13.49 -23.52
CA ARG A 303 -12.69 12.76 -23.40
C ARG A 303 -13.45 12.67 -24.71
N SER A 304 -13.27 13.62 -25.64
CA SER A 304 -13.93 13.58 -26.95
C SER A 304 -13.15 12.76 -27.98
N ASN A 305 -11.84 12.62 -27.80
CA ASN A 305 -10.94 12.05 -28.80
C ASN A 305 -10.46 10.64 -28.43
N VAL A 306 -10.96 10.08 -27.32
CA VAL A 306 -10.72 8.69 -26.95
C VAL A 306 -12.04 8.00 -26.66
N THR A 307 -12.25 6.85 -27.29
CA THR A 307 -13.41 5.97 -27.03
C THR A 307 -12.92 4.57 -26.72
N ALA A 308 -13.49 3.96 -25.67
CA ALA A 308 -13.15 2.61 -25.24
C ALA A 308 -14.21 1.61 -25.71
N TYR A 309 -13.79 0.41 -26.10
CA TYR A 309 -14.67 -0.65 -26.59
C TYR A 309 -14.28 -2.01 -26.01
N ASN A 310 -15.26 -2.92 -25.93
CA ASN A 310 -15.04 -4.32 -25.57
C ASN A 310 -14.82 -5.19 -26.83
N ASP A 311 -14.52 -6.48 -26.63
CA ASP A 311 -14.32 -7.45 -27.71
C ASP A 311 -15.54 -7.66 -28.65
N ASN A 312 -16.73 -7.14 -28.29
CA ASN A 312 -17.94 -7.19 -29.11
C ASN A 312 -18.20 -5.88 -29.88
N ASP A 313 -17.24 -4.95 -29.90
CA ASP A 313 -17.36 -3.60 -30.46
C ASP A 313 -18.41 -2.72 -29.78
N ASP A 314 -18.82 -3.05 -28.54
CA ASP A 314 -19.68 -2.20 -27.73
C ASP A 314 -18.85 -1.13 -27.02
N GLU A 315 -19.33 0.12 -27.06
CA GLU A 315 -18.70 1.23 -26.34
C GLU A 315 -18.76 1.02 -24.82
N ILE A 316 -17.63 1.24 -24.17
CA ILE A 316 -17.46 1.15 -22.72
C ILE A 316 -17.49 2.56 -22.14
N SER A 317 -18.47 2.80 -21.25
CA SER A 317 -18.52 4.05 -20.48
C SER A 317 -17.41 4.11 -19.44
N GLY A 318 -16.81 5.29 -19.29
CA GLY A 318 -15.79 5.58 -18.29
C GLY A 318 -15.25 7.00 -18.39
N ASP A 319 -14.32 7.32 -17.50
CA ASP A 319 -13.64 8.60 -17.42
C ASP A 319 -12.19 8.52 -17.90
N PHE A 320 -11.61 9.68 -18.18
CA PHE A 320 -10.21 9.82 -18.59
C PHE A 320 -9.47 10.79 -17.68
N GLU A 321 -8.19 10.50 -17.47
CA GLU A 321 -7.27 11.40 -16.78
C GLU A 321 -5.85 11.35 -17.37
N TRP A 322 -5.13 12.46 -17.21
CA TRP A 322 -3.71 12.51 -17.53
C TRP A 322 -2.90 11.79 -16.46
N VAL A 323 -1.97 10.94 -16.88
CA VAL A 323 -0.99 10.30 -15.98
C VAL A 323 0.14 11.28 -15.64
N GLU A 324 0.44 12.17 -16.58
CA GLU A 324 1.42 13.22 -16.42
C GLU A 324 0.85 14.42 -15.62
N SER A 325 1.75 15.30 -15.17
CA SER A 325 1.33 16.49 -14.43
C SER A 325 0.36 17.32 -15.27
N ALA A 326 -0.79 17.69 -14.68
CA ALA A 326 -1.74 18.60 -15.30
C ALA A 326 -1.12 19.98 -15.68
N SER A 327 0.03 20.31 -15.10
CA SER A 327 0.79 21.53 -15.40
C SER A 327 1.78 21.39 -16.57
N THR A 328 1.99 20.19 -17.12
CA THR A 328 2.86 19.98 -18.28
C THR A 328 2.36 20.80 -19.47
N ARG A 329 3.27 21.57 -20.08
CA ARG A 329 3.00 22.33 -21.30
C ARG A 329 3.07 21.38 -22.48
N VAL A 330 2.11 21.48 -23.39
CA VAL A 330 2.12 20.62 -24.59
C VAL A 330 3.10 21.16 -25.64
N GLU A 331 3.74 20.24 -26.34
CA GLU A 331 4.71 20.49 -27.41
C GLU A 331 4.22 19.79 -28.68
N ASP A 332 4.51 20.40 -29.83
CA ASP A 332 4.00 19.94 -31.12
C ASP A 332 4.50 18.55 -31.49
N GLY A 333 3.58 17.64 -31.77
CA GLY A 333 3.86 16.26 -32.19
C GLY A 333 4.27 15.31 -31.05
N GLU A 334 4.22 15.76 -29.80
CA GLU A 334 4.59 14.95 -28.65
C GLU A 334 3.44 14.05 -28.17
N LYS A 335 3.81 12.95 -27.51
CA LYS A 335 2.89 11.95 -26.97
C LYS A 335 2.73 12.10 -25.47
N TYR A 336 1.49 12.18 -25.01
CA TYR A 336 1.16 12.34 -23.61
C TYR A 336 0.38 11.16 -23.07
N LYS A 337 0.79 10.71 -21.89
CA LYS A 337 0.24 9.52 -21.27
C LYS A 337 -1.07 9.82 -20.54
N PHE A 338 -2.10 9.03 -20.83
CA PHE A 338 -3.40 9.11 -20.18
C PHE A 338 -3.88 7.74 -19.69
N ARG A 339 -4.91 7.74 -18.84
CA ARG A 339 -5.53 6.54 -18.29
C ARG A 339 -7.05 6.59 -18.48
N PHE A 340 -7.59 5.53 -19.05
CA PHE A 340 -9.02 5.25 -19.08
C PHE A 340 -9.45 4.55 -17.77
N ILE A 341 -10.56 5.00 -17.22
CA ILE A 341 -11.14 4.48 -15.98
C ILE A 341 -12.58 4.05 -16.31
N PRO A 342 -12.80 2.76 -16.59
CA PRO A 342 -14.14 2.26 -16.87
C PRO A 342 -15.09 2.49 -15.68
N ASP A 343 -16.35 2.83 -15.98
CA ASP A 343 -17.40 2.93 -14.96
C ASP A 343 -17.74 1.55 -14.38
N SER A 344 -17.65 0.53 -15.23
CA SER A 344 -17.87 -0.86 -14.86
C SER A 344 -16.56 -1.55 -14.49
N SER A 345 -16.52 -2.14 -13.30
CA SER A 345 -15.36 -2.92 -12.85
C SER A 345 -15.19 -4.27 -13.55
N ARG A 346 -16.03 -4.58 -14.55
CA ARG A 346 -15.82 -5.72 -15.48
C ARG A 346 -14.66 -5.50 -16.45
N TYR A 347 -14.20 -4.26 -16.57
CA TYR A 347 -13.15 -3.83 -17.47
C TYR A 347 -11.94 -3.32 -16.70
N GLU A 348 -10.74 -3.67 -17.16
CA GLU A 348 -9.51 -3.14 -16.60
C GLU A 348 -9.30 -1.67 -16.99
N ARG A 349 -8.51 -0.95 -16.17
CA ARG A 349 -8.06 0.40 -16.52
C ARG A 349 -6.95 0.29 -17.56
N VAL A 350 -7.15 0.90 -18.71
CA VAL A 350 -6.14 0.96 -19.76
C VAL A 350 -5.35 2.25 -19.66
N THR A 351 -4.05 2.16 -19.89
CA THR A 351 -3.15 3.30 -19.95
C THR A 351 -2.51 3.33 -21.32
N ASP A 352 -2.61 4.47 -22.00
CA ASP A 352 -2.08 4.63 -23.36
C ASP A 352 -1.56 6.06 -23.58
N TYR A 353 -1.16 6.36 -24.81
CA TYR A 353 -0.60 7.65 -25.23
C TYR A 353 -1.45 8.26 -26.34
N ILE A 354 -1.63 9.56 -26.27
CA ILE A 354 -2.27 10.36 -27.33
C ILE A 354 -1.27 11.38 -27.87
N THR A 355 -1.24 11.57 -29.18
CA THR A 355 -0.41 12.60 -29.84
C THR A 355 -1.14 13.93 -29.80
N ILE A 356 -0.43 15.00 -29.43
CA ILE A 356 -0.96 16.37 -29.42
C ILE A 356 -0.16 17.21 -30.43
N TYR A 357 -0.85 17.90 -31.34
CA TYR A 357 -0.26 18.87 -32.26
C TYR A 357 -0.55 20.28 -31.77
N VAL A 358 0.42 21.18 -31.91
CA VAL A 358 0.32 22.56 -31.42
C VAL A 358 0.47 23.53 -32.59
N ASP A 359 -0.60 24.29 -32.86
CA ASP A 359 -0.62 25.33 -33.90
C ASP A 359 -0.09 26.70 -33.42
#